data_AF-A0A354TT88-F1
#
_entry.id   AF-A0A354TT88-F1
#
_cell.length_a   1.000
_cell.length_b   1.000
_cell.length_c   1.000
_cell.angle_alpha   90.00
_cell.angle_beta   90.00
_cell.angle_gamma   90.00
#
_symmetry.space_group_name_H-M   'P 1'
#
loop_
_entity.id
_entity.type
_entity.pdbx_description
1 polymer ?
#
loop_
_entity_poly.entity_id
_entity_poly.type
_entity_poly.pdbx_seq_one_letter_code
_entity_poly.pdbx_strand_id
1 'polypeptide(L)'
;MKSIPIVLSALALATASLCGQSFADHHGEAEMMTLESVSRGDHRSEANVARNEWRHPVETLEFFGLESDTTIIEILPSTGWYAEI
;
A
#
# COMPACT_ATOMS: atom_id res chain seq x y z
N MET A 1 11.55 -22.66 49.59
CA MET A 1 10.54 -23.41 48.81
C MET A 1 9.20 -22.66 48.59
N LYS A 2 9.04 -21.40 49.03
CA LYS A 2 7.76 -20.65 48.90
C LYS A 2 7.71 -19.67 47.70
N SER A 3 8.84 -19.42 47.04
CA SER A 3 8.99 -18.43 45.97
C SER A 3 8.82 -18.99 44.55
N ILE A 4 8.93 -20.31 44.38
CA ILE A 4 8.77 -21.00 43.09
C ILE A 4 7.39 -20.78 42.43
N PRO A 5 6.24 -20.85 43.14
CA PRO A 5 4.93 -20.65 42.51
C PRO A 5 4.70 -19.19 42.07
N ILE A 6 5.29 -18.22 42.77
CA ILE A 6 5.15 -16.79 42.45
C ILE A 6 5.88 -16.46 41.15
N VAL A 7 7.08 -17.01 40.95
CA VAL A 7 7.86 -16.82 39.72
C VAL A 7 7.18 -17.50 38.52
N LEU A 8 6.53 -18.66 38.73
CA LEU A 8 5.82 -19.38 37.67
C LEU A 8 4.53 -18.65 37.23
N SER A 9 3.77 -18.07 38.16
CA SER A 9 2.60 -17.24 37.83
C SER A 9 2.96 -15.92 37.17
N ALA A 10 4.07 -15.28 37.58
CA ALA A 10 4.54 -14.05 36.94
C ALA A 10 4.99 -14.28 35.49
N LEU A 11 5.61 -15.43 35.20
CA LEU A 11 6.02 -15.81 33.84
C LEU A 11 4.80 -16.13 32.94
N ALA A 12 3.79 -16.81 33.47
CA ALA A 12 2.55 -17.11 32.74
C ALA A 12 1.75 -15.85 32.38
N LEU A 13 1.74 -14.84 33.26
CA LEU A 13 1.06 -13.57 33.01
C LEU A 13 1.79 -12.72 31.95
N ALA A 14 3.13 -12.80 31.90
CA ALA A 14 3.93 -12.13 30.88
C ALA A 14 3.73 -12.74 29.48
N THR A 15 3.59 -14.06 29.37
CA THR A 15 3.35 -14.74 28.09
C THR A 15 1.95 -14.48 27.51
N ALA A 16 0.94 -14.32 28.37
CA ALA A 16 -0.42 -13.98 27.93
C ALA A 16 -0.53 -12.55 27.36
N SER A 17 0.35 -11.63 27.81
CA SER A 17 0.38 -10.25 27.34
C SER A 17 0.96 -10.08 25.93
N LEU A 18 1.75 -11.05 25.43
CA LEU A 18 2.34 -10.98 24.08
C LEU A 18 1.41 -11.51 22.98
N CYS A 19 0.41 -12.34 23.29
CA CYS A 19 -0.47 -12.92 22.29
C CYS A 19 -1.61 -11.98 21.82
N GLY A 20 -1.82 -10.84 22.49
CA GLY A 20 -2.95 -9.93 22.22
C GLY A 20 -2.59 -8.63 21.49
N GLN A 21 -1.32 -8.38 21.19
CA GLN A 21 -0.90 -7.16 20.49
C GLN A 21 -1.03 -7.38 18.97
N SER A 22 -2.24 -7.28 18.44
CA SER A 22 -2.43 -7.04 17.01
C SER A 22 -2.24 -5.55 16.77
N PHE A 23 -1.10 -5.15 16.20
CA PHE A 23 -0.99 -3.84 15.58
C PHE A 23 -1.85 -3.90 14.33
N ALA A 24 -3.09 -3.40 14.42
CA ALA A 24 -3.77 -2.96 13.22
C ALA A 24 -2.85 -1.88 12.64
N ASP A 25 -2.34 -2.10 11.43
CA ASP A 25 -1.69 -1.04 10.68
C ASP A 25 -2.76 0.03 10.51
N HIS A 26 -2.70 1.07 11.35
CA HIS A 26 -3.46 2.26 11.10
C HIS A 26 -2.84 2.78 9.82
N HIS A 27 -3.47 2.47 8.68
CA HIS A 27 -3.31 3.22 7.45
C HIS A 27 -3.72 4.65 7.79
N GLY A 28 -2.83 5.38 8.48
CA GLY A 28 -3.04 6.75 8.89
C GLY A 28 -3.40 7.50 7.62
N GLU A 29 -4.51 8.26 7.68
CA GLU A 29 -5.10 9.04 6.57
C GLU A 29 -4.22 8.94 5.34
N ALA A 30 -4.42 7.88 4.53
CA ALA A 30 -3.57 7.65 3.38
C ALA A 30 -3.66 8.93 2.58
N GLU A 31 -2.56 9.68 2.53
CA GLU A 31 -2.50 10.92 1.78
C GLU A 31 -3.04 10.56 0.40
N MET A 32 -4.15 11.20 -0.01
CA MET A 32 -4.83 10.81 -1.24
C MET A 32 -3.82 10.87 -2.37
N MET A 33 -3.40 9.70 -2.86
CA MET A 33 -2.46 9.61 -3.96
C MET A 33 -3.14 10.20 -5.18
N THR A 34 -2.58 11.28 -5.73
CA THR A 34 -3.13 11.91 -6.93
C THR A 34 -2.54 11.23 -8.16
N LEU A 35 -3.28 11.23 -9.28
CA LEU A 35 -2.78 10.65 -10.53
C LEU A 35 -1.45 11.30 -10.96
N GLU A 36 -1.26 12.59 -10.69
CA GLU A 36 0.00 13.28 -10.95
C GLU A 36 1.16 12.72 -10.14
N SER A 37 0.96 12.44 -8.85
CA SER A 37 2.01 11.91 -7.99
C SER A 37 2.37 10.48 -8.38
N VAL A 38 1.37 9.63 -8.66
CA VAL A 38 1.62 8.22 -9.02
C VAL A 38 2.20 8.09 -10.43
N SER A 39 1.84 8.98 -11.38
CA SER A 39 2.41 9.01 -12.73
C SER A 39 3.93 9.19 -12.76
N ARG A 40 4.52 9.71 -11.68
CA ARG A 40 5.96 9.94 -11.47
C ARG A 40 6.52 9.24 -10.23
N GLY A 41 5.80 8.27 -9.67
CA GLY A 41 6.19 7.59 -8.44
C GLY A 41 7.44 6.73 -8.60
N ASP A 42 8.16 6.51 -7.49
CA ASP A 42 9.46 5.80 -7.46
C ASP A 42 9.42 4.34 -7.95
N HIS A 43 8.24 3.73 -8.01
CA HIS A 43 8.05 2.38 -8.53
C HIS A 43 8.14 2.30 -10.06
N ARG A 44 8.05 3.45 -10.76
CA ARG A 44 8.12 3.53 -12.22
C ARG A 44 9.55 3.68 -12.70
N SER A 45 9.90 3.01 -13.78
CA SER A 45 11.21 3.22 -14.41
C SER A 45 11.31 4.62 -15.04
N GLU A 46 12.53 5.19 -15.07
CA GLU A 46 12.79 6.49 -15.71
C GLU A 46 12.34 6.51 -17.18
N ALA A 47 12.54 5.41 -17.91
CA ALA A 47 12.11 5.27 -19.30
C ALA A 47 10.59 5.29 -19.48
N ASN A 48 9.83 4.88 -18.45
CA ASN A 48 8.37 4.93 -18.48
C ASN A 48 7.85 6.32 -18.10
N VAL A 49 8.45 6.97 -17.09
CA VAL A 49 8.14 8.35 -16.69
C VAL A 49 8.44 9.34 -17.81
N ALA A 50 9.56 9.18 -18.52
CA ALA A 50 9.92 10.03 -19.67
C ALA A 50 8.80 10.07 -20.72
N ARG A 51 8.02 9.00 -20.88
CA ARG A 51 6.95 8.92 -21.88
C ARG A 51 5.71 9.74 -21.57
N ASN A 52 5.57 10.25 -20.34
CA ASN A 52 4.38 10.97 -19.92
C ASN A 52 4.14 12.22 -20.79
N GLU A 53 5.19 12.87 -21.29
CA GLU A 53 5.09 14.05 -22.17
C GLU A 53 4.27 13.78 -23.45
N TRP A 54 4.41 12.59 -24.03
CA TRP A 54 3.73 12.23 -25.28
C TRP A 54 2.44 11.43 -25.05
N ARG A 55 2.30 10.80 -23.88
CA ARG A 55 1.19 9.89 -23.56
C ARG A 55 0.09 10.52 -22.73
N HIS A 56 0.34 11.65 -22.07
CA HIS A 56 -0.64 12.36 -21.24
C HIS A 56 -1.47 11.42 -20.34
N PRO A 57 -0.80 10.59 -19.50
CA PRO A 57 -1.50 9.53 -18.79
C PRO A 57 -2.47 10.06 -17.74
N VAL A 58 -2.16 11.18 -17.09
CA VAL A 58 -3.05 11.79 -16.08
C VAL A 58 -4.34 12.21 -16.74
N GLU A 59 -4.25 13.03 -17.79
CA GLU A 59 -5.41 13.55 -18.52
C GLU A 59 -6.25 12.41 -19.13
N THR A 60 -5.60 11.34 -19.58
CA THR A 60 -6.28 10.17 -20.13
C THR A 60 -7.02 9.37 -19.05
N LEU A 61 -6.39 9.14 -17.90
CA LEU A 61 -7.01 8.44 -16.76
C LEU A 61 -8.15 9.25 -16.14
N GLU A 62 -8.01 10.57 -16.08
CA GLU A 62 -9.07 11.50 -15.70
C GLU A 62 -10.24 11.49 -16.70
N PHE A 63 -9.94 11.48 -18.01
CA PHE A 63 -10.97 11.36 -19.06
C PHE A 63 -11.79 10.07 -18.91
N PHE A 64 -11.17 8.98 -18.48
CA PHE A 64 -11.87 7.73 -18.20
C PHE A 64 -12.69 7.74 -16.90
N GLY A 65 -12.48 8.72 -16.03
CA GLY A 65 -13.27 8.91 -14.81
C GLY A 65 -13.07 7.79 -13.79
N LEU A 66 -11.83 7.34 -13.58
CA LEU A 66 -11.51 6.30 -12.61
C LEU A 66 -11.84 6.75 -11.18
N GLU A 67 -12.48 5.87 -10.43
CA GLU A 67 -12.75 6.04 -9.00
C GLU A 67 -11.93 5.02 -8.19
N SER A 68 -11.69 5.30 -6.91
CA SER A 68 -10.82 4.50 -6.03
C SER A 68 -11.22 3.03 -5.89
N ASP A 69 -12.48 2.69 -6.15
CA ASP A 69 -13.06 1.35 -6.04
C ASP A 69 -13.45 0.74 -7.40
N THR A 70 -13.06 1.38 -8.51
CA THR A 70 -13.31 0.84 -9.86
C THR A 70 -12.48 -0.42 -10.11
N THR A 71 -13.12 -1.49 -10.57
CA THR A 71 -12.41 -2.69 -11.07
C THR A 71 -12.13 -2.54 -12.56
N ILE A 72 -10.85 -2.47 -12.94
CA ILE A 72 -10.42 -2.31 -14.33
C ILE A 72 -9.57 -3.48 -14.83
N ILE A 73 -9.45 -3.60 -16.15
CA ILE A 73 -8.52 -4.49 -16.83
C ILE A 73 -7.83 -3.75 -17.97
N GLU A 74 -6.50 -3.84 -18.06
CA GLU A 74 -5.75 -3.39 -19.23
C GLU A 74 -5.67 -4.52 -20.25
N ILE A 75 -6.31 -4.32 -21.42
CA ILE A 75 -6.25 -5.28 -22.53
C ILE A 75 -4.95 -5.03 -23.31
N LEU A 76 -4.16 -6.09 -23.53
CA LEU A 76 -2.86 -6.05 -24.22
C LEU A 76 -1.83 -5.14 -23.51
N PRO A 77 -1.49 -5.40 -22.24
CA PRO A 77 -0.71 -4.46 -21.44
C PRO A 77 0.74 -4.29 -21.91
N SER A 78 1.31 -5.25 -22.67
CA SER A 78 2.73 -5.26 -23.02
C SER A 78 3.60 -4.99 -21.78
N THR A 79 4.48 -3.98 -21.79
CA THR A 79 5.31 -3.56 -20.64
C THR A 79 4.61 -2.60 -19.68
N GLY A 80 3.28 -2.52 -19.71
CA GLY A 80 2.45 -1.61 -18.92
C GLY A 80 2.34 -0.22 -19.54
N TRP A 81 1.12 0.27 -19.76
CA TRP A 81 0.85 1.70 -19.97
C TRP A 81 0.24 2.33 -18.72
N TYR A 82 -0.91 1.80 -18.31
CA TYR A 82 -1.69 2.34 -17.19
C TYR A 82 -1.61 1.46 -15.95
N ALA A 83 -1.46 0.14 -16.08
CA ALA A 83 -1.31 -0.76 -14.93
C ALA A 83 -0.01 -0.58 -14.14
N GLU A 84 0.94 0.18 -14.68
CA GLU A 84 2.15 0.62 -13.98
C GLU A 84 2.00 1.99 -13.31
N ILE A 85 0.86 2.66 -13.47
CA ILE A 85 0.47 3.91 -12.80
C ILE A 85 -0.52 3.51 -11.71
#